data_AF-A0A7T5EY47-F1
#
_entry.id   AF-A0A7T5EY47-F1
#
_cell.length_a   1.000
_cell.length_b   1.000
_cell.length_c   1.000
_cell.angle_alpha   90.00
_cell.angle_beta   90.00
_cell.angle_gamma   90.00
#
_symmetry.space_group_name_H-M   'P 1'
#
loop_
_entity.id
_entity.type
_entity.pdbx_description
1 polymer ?
#
loop_
_entity_poly.entity_id
_entity_poly.type
_entity_poly.pdbx_seq_one_letter_code
_entity_poly.pdbx_strand_id
1 'polypeptide(L)'
;MQPIKKDDAKGIDVSQWQGAINWHDVAADGIVFSYIRATEGVGFTDPKFGQNMANAKAAGILEGAYHYATPDVSNDAVAEAKYFCDVVEKNGGFGELRPALDLETESGMTPKQLQQWVNDFGKYVKSRTNRVGLLYISPNFDKSKLANLAVDEELWSADWGVKSPSGYSNFNKWEFWQHSDKGSVKGISGRVDLDVFNGDLAALRTYCGLPPEPPAPVQPAPHKAPSAAPPVHHVTHVQPTKDKYPELRLERPYMHSDAVKTVQKVVNAWPIDGVYGPKTTKAVEDFQDHQHITKDGIVGPQTWGRIHYVQHHMKEIMIGAVGGEVLHLQRVLTFYDCSPGPKDEIFGIHTRGAVIKYQHSRHLQVDGIVGPQTWGSLLS
;
A
#
# COMPACT_ATOMS: atom_id res chain seq x y z
N MET A 1 24.68 -15.82 18.41
CA MET A 1 23.49 -15.04 18.82
C MET A 1 22.33 -16.00 19.06
N GLN A 2 21.16 -15.49 19.45
CA GLN A 2 19.97 -16.32 19.68
C GLN A 2 19.51 -17.09 18.41
N PRO A 3 18.97 -18.31 18.54
CA PRO A 3 18.33 -19.03 17.45
C PRO A 3 16.88 -18.55 17.21
N ILE A 4 16.28 -18.94 16.08
CA ILE A 4 14.83 -18.72 15.81
C ILE A 4 14.00 -19.56 16.79
N LYS A 5 12.96 -18.95 17.37
CA LYS A 5 11.95 -19.62 18.20
C LYS A 5 10.68 -19.83 17.36
N LYS A 6 9.87 -20.82 17.76
CA LYS A 6 8.67 -21.22 17.02
C LYS A 6 7.67 -20.08 16.78
N ASP A 7 7.48 -19.24 17.80
CA ASP A 7 6.44 -18.21 17.82
C ASP A 7 6.99 -16.83 17.44
N ASP A 8 8.24 -16.76 16.95
CA ASP A 8 8.80 -15.50 16.48
C ASP A 8 8.00 -14.97 15.28
N ALA A 9 7.78 -13.65 15.29
CA ALA A 9 7.08 -12.95 14.23
C ALA A 9 7.83 -13.11 12.92
N LYS A 10 7.11 -13.51 11.86
CA LYS A 10 7.65 -13.73 10.53
C LYS A 10 7.49 -12.49 9.67
N GLY A 11 8.52 -12.19 8.91
CA GLY A 11 8.53 -11.09 7.96
C GLY A 11 9.16 -11.47 6.63
N ILE A 12 9.18 -10.49 5.76
CA ILE A 12 9.85 -10.52 4.47
C ILE A 12 10.47 -9.15 4.19
N ASP A 13 11.46 -9.09 3.32
CA ASP A 13 11.86 -7.85 2.70
C ASP A 13 11.70 -7.89 1.18
N VAL A 14 11.31 -6.75 0.61
CA VAL A 14 10.95 -6.62 -0.80
C VAL A 14 11.43 -5.31 -1.41
N SER A 15 11.50 -5.32 -2.74
CA SER A 15 11.83 -4.17 -3.58
C SER A 15 11.00 -4.22 -4.86
N GLN A 16 11.37 -3.43 -5.88
CA GLN A 16 10.80 -3.56 -7.22
C GLN A 16 10.91 -4.97 -7.82
N TRP A 17 11.86 -5.79 -7.37
CA TRP A 17 12.16 -7.10 -7.96
C TRP A 17 11.04 -8.12 -7.76
N GLN A 18 10.25 -8.00 -6.70
CA GLN A 18 9.08 -8.84 -6.45
C GLN A 18 7.87 -8.46 -7.33
N GLY A 19 7.95 -7.35 -8.07
CA GLY A 19 6.91 -6.95 -9.01
C GLY A 19 5.59 -6.59 -8.32
N ALA A 20 4.51 -7.25 -8.73
CA ALA A 20 3.20 -7.09 -8.11
C ALA A 20 3.03 -8.09 -6.96
N ILE A 21 2.68 -7.58 -5.77
CA ILE A 21 2.49 -8.38 -4.56
C ILE A 21 1.03 -8.31 -4.12
N ASN A 22 0.40 -9.46 -3.89
CA ASN A 22 -0.89 -9.53 -3.19
C ASN A 22 -0.64 -9.56 -1.67
N TRP A 23 -0.66 -8.38 -1.06
CA TRP A 23 -0.38 -8.21 0.36
C TRP A 23 -1.41 -8.87 1.30
N HIS A 24 -2.65 -9.07 0.85
CA HIS A 24 -3.64 -9.83 1.64
C HIS A 24 -3.30 -11.31 1.70
N ASP A 25 -2.83 -11.89 0.59
CA ASP A 25 -2.35 -13.28 0.58
C ASP A 25 -1.08 -13.44 1.40
N VAL A 26 -0.18 -12.45 1.36
CA VAL A 26 1.04 -12.40 2.19
C VAL A 26 0.68 -12.42 3.68
N ALA A 27 -0.26 -11.56 4.10
CA ALA A 27 -0.75 -11.53 5.48
C ALA A 27 -1.44 -12.86 5.87
N ALA A 28 -2.26 -13.42 4.96
CA ALA A 28 -2.94 -14.70 5.18
C ALA A 28 -1.96 -15.90 5.25
N ASP A 29 -0.76 -15.76 4.70
CA ASP A 29 0.33 -16.74 4.84
C ASP A 29 1.12 -16.59 6.15
N GLY A 30 0.71 -15.65 7.03
CA GLY A 30 1.26 -15.45 8.37
C GLY A 30 2.45 -14.51 8.43
N ILE A 31 2.70 -13.72 7.37
CA ILE A 31 3.66 -12.61 7.41
C ILE A 31 3.04 -11.43 8.13
N VAL A 32 3.74 -10.87 9.11
CA VAL A 32 3.21 -9.82 9.99
C VAL A 32 4.03 -8.53 9.93
N PHE A 33 5.21 -8.55 9.33
CA PHE A 33 5.99 -7.35 9.04
C PHE A 33 6.70 -7.43 7.70
N SER A 34 7.07 -6.27 7.14
CA SER A 34 7.91 -6.23 5.96
C SER A 34 8.81 -4.99 5.88
N TYR A 35 10.06 -5.20 5.48
CA TYR A 35 10.96 -4.14 5.05
C TYR A 35 10.87 -3.93 3.54
N ILE A 36 10.82 -2.67 3.12
CA ILE A 36 10.56 -2.30 1.73
C ILE A 36 11.61 -1.30 1.28
N ARG A 37 12.30 -1.60 0.18
CA ARG A 37 13.34 -0.72 -0.34
C ARG A 37 12.76 0.62 -0.72
N ALA A 38 13.31 1.69 -0.17
CA ALA A 38 12.94 3.05 -0.55
C ALA A 38 13.87 3.62 -1.61
N THR A 39 15.17 3.47 -1.40
CA THR A 39 16.19 4.18 -2.18
C THR A 39 17.47 3.36 -2.28
N GLU A 40 18.25 3.67 -3.31
CA GLU A 40 19.61 3.17 -3.51
C GLU A 40 20.49 4.37 -3.88
N GLY A 41 21.56 4.58 -3.12
CA GLY A 41 22.47 5.70 -3.32
C GLY A 41 21.81 7.08 -3.34
N VAL A 42 22.41 8.02 -4.09
CA VAL A 42 21.86 9.36 -4.34
C VAL A 42 21.28 9.46 -5.75
N GLY A 43 20.06 8.95 -5.93
CA GLY A 43 19.33 9.18 -7.19
C GLY A 43 18.38 8.07 -7.63
N PHE A 44 18.44 6.89 -7.00
CA PHE A 44 17.48 5.84 -7.30
C PHE A 44 16.41 5.75 -6.20
N THR A 45 15.17 6.04 -6.56
CA THR A 45 13.98 5.73 -5.73
C THR A 45 13.38 4.44 -6.25
N ASP A 46 13.13 3.47 -5.38
CA ASP A 46 12.47 2.24 -5.78
C ASP A 46 11.03 2.54 -6.23
N PRO A 47 10.66 2.24 -7.49
CA PRO A 47 9.35 2.63 -8.04
C PRO A 47 8.18 1.91 -7.38
N LYS A 48 8.43 0.83 -6.61
CA LYS A 48 7.40 0.10 -5.88
C LYS A 48 7.30 0.51 -4.42
N PHE A 49 8.22 1.30 -3.89
CA PHE A 49 8.30 1.65 -2.47
C PHE A 49 6.96 2.14 -1.90
N GLY A 50 6.44 3.27 -2.39
CA GLY A 50 5.22 3.86 -1.85
C GLY A 50 3.99 2.95 -1.99
N GLN A 51 3.90 2.18 -3.09
CA GLN A 51 2.83 1.21 -3.31
C GLN A 51 2.92 0.05 -2.30
N ASN A 52 4.11 -0.51 -2.11
CA ASN A 52 4.33 -1.62 -1.19
C ASN A 52 4.11 -1.18 0.27
N MET A 53 4.59 0.01 0.68
CA MET A 53 4.38 0.54 2.02
C MET A 53 2.89 0.68 2.32
N ALA A 54 2.14 1.31 1.42
CA ALA A 54 0.70 1.52 1.60
C ALA A 54 -0.09 0.20 1.61
N ASN A 55 0.25 -0.73 0.73
CA ASN A 55 -0.47 -1.99 0.60
C ASN A 55 -0.16 -2.97 1.73
N ALA A 56 1.09 -3.04 2.20
CA ALA A 56 1.47 -3.80 3.38
C ALA A 56 0.70 -3.28 4.60
N LYS A 57 0.71 -1.96 4.83
CA LYS A 57 -0.06 -1.31 5.90
C LYS A 57 -1.55 -1.65 5.83
N ALA A 58 -2.15 -1.56 4.64
CA ALA A 58 -3.56 -1.88 4.42
C ALA A 58 -3.92 -3.35 4.66
N ALA A 59 -2.95 -4.26 4.50
CA ALA A 59 -3.10 -5.68 4.83
C ALA A 59 -2.85 -6.00 6.32
N GLY A 60 -2.55 -4.99 7.15
CA GLY A 60 -2.24 -5.17 8.57
C GLY A 60 -0.82 -5.63 8.86
N ILE A 61 0.09 -5.54 7.87
CA ILE A 61 1.50 -5.86 8.00
C ILE A 61 2.26 -4.62 8.47
N LEU A 62 3.10 -4.76 9.50
CA LEU A 62 3.95 -3.68 10.01
C LEU A 62 5.07 -3.38 9.00
N GLU A 63 4.99 -2.23 8.36
CA GLU A 63 5.87 -1.82 7.27
C GLU A 63 7.08 -1.00 7.76
N GLY A 64 8.22 -1.16 7.08
CA GLY A 64 9.46 -0.42 7.32
C GLY A 64 10.18 -0.09 6.02
N ALA A 65 10.95 1.00 6.04
CA ALA A 65 11.73 1.42 4.87
C ALA A 65 13.21 1.08 5.05
N TYR A 66 13.86 0.61 3.97
CA TYR A 66 15.32 0.46 3.93
C TYR A 66 15.97 1.23 2.78
N HIS A 67 17.24 1.59 2.99
CA HIS A 67 18.10 2.24 2.01
C HIS A 67 19.26 1.32 1.63
N TYR A 68 19.39 0.99 0.34
CA TYR A 68 20.56 0.27 -0.17
C TYR A 68 21.74 1.24 -0.31
N ALA A 69 22.73 1.05 0.55
CA ALA A 69 23.89 1.93 0.64
C ALA A 69 24.83 1.75 -0.54
N THR A 70 25.34 2.86 -1.07
CA THR A 70 26.41 2.84 -2.07
C THR A 70 27.65 3.61 -1.58
N PRO A 71 28.24 3.23 -0.43
CA PRO A 71 29.38 3.94 0.12
C PRO A 71 30.52 3.92 -0.89
N ASP A 72 31.05 5.09 -1.19
CA ASP A 72 32.25 5.31 -2.01
C ASP A 72 33.04 6.50 -1.44
N VAL A 73 34.35 6.55 -1.69
CA VAL A 73 35.23 7.63 -1.23
C VAL A 73 34.80 9.02 -1.72
N SER A 74 33.97 9.08 -2.77
CA SER A 74 33.40 10.32 -3.33
C SER A 74 31.94 10.58 -2.93
N ASN A 75 31.30 9.64 -2.22
CA ASN A 75 29.89 9.68 -1.89
C ASN A 75 29.66 10.05 -0.41
N ASP A 76 28.78 11.03 -0.19
CA ASP A 76 28.48 11.58 1.13
C ASP A 76 27.34 10.80 1.81
N ALA A 77 27.65 10.16 2.94
CA ALA A 77 26.69 9.45 3.78
C ALA A 77 25.45 10.29 4.14
N VAL A 78 25.67 11.59 4.38
CA VAL A 78 24.58 12.52 4.73
C VAL A 78 23.69 12.78 3.52
N ALA A 79 24.23 12.78 2.30
CA ALA A 79 23.45 12.94 1.09
C ALA A 79 22.54 11.73 0.83
N GLU A 80 23.06 10.50 1.00
CA GLU A 80 22.26 9.27 0.95
C GLU A 80 21.17 9.27 2.03
N ALA A 81 21.54 9.56 3.28
CA ALA A 81 20.59 9.62 4.40
C ALA A 81 19.48 10.67 4.17
N LYS A 82 19.84 11.84 3.64
CA LYS A 82 18.88 12.89 3.27
C LYS A 82 17.94 12.43 2.16
N TYR A 83 18.49 11.85 1.10
CA TYR A 83 17.69 11.36 -0.01
C TYR A 83 16.71 10.26 0.43
N PHE A 84 17.19 9.31 1.25
CA PHE A 84 16.37 8.29 1.88
C PHE A 84 15.22 8.91 2.70
N CYS A 85 15.53 9.80 3.65
CA CYS A 85 14.50 10.42 4.49
C CYS A 85 13.45 11.19 3.66
N ASP A 86 13.90 11.99 2.69
CA ASP A 86 13.01 12.82 1.88
C ASP A 86 12.08 11.95 1.00
N VAL A 87 12.60 10.85 0.43
CA VAL A 87 11.78 9.90 -0.34
C VAL A 87 10.77 9.19 0.55
N VAL A 88 11.20 8.73 1.74
CA VAL A 88 10.33 8.02 2.66
C VAL A 88 9.19 8.92 3.15
N GLU A 89 9.50 10.14 3.59
CA GLU A 89 8.51 11.12 4.04
C GLU A 89 7.53 11.50 2.92
N LYS A 90 8.01 11.68 1.69
CA LYS A 90 7.16 11.97 0.52
C LYS A 90 6.16 10.85 0.22
N ASN A 91 6.45 9.62 0.63
CA ASN A 91 5.64 8.43 0.37
C ASN A 91 4.85 7.93 1.59
N GLY A 92 4.56 8.82 2.55
CA GLY A 92 3.70 8.49 3.70
C GLY A 92 4.44 8.17 4.99
N GLY A 93 5.77 8.34 5.01
CA GLY A 93 6.60 8.20 6.19
C GLY A 93 7.23 6.82 6.36
N PHE A 94 7.94 6.65 7.47
CA PHE A 94 8.81 5.50 7.74
C PHE A 94 8.08 4.20 8.09
N GLY A 95 6.76 4.23 8.22
CA GLY A 95 5.99 3.09 8.71
C GLY A 95 6.21 2.81 10.20
N GLU A 96 5.77 1.64 10.64
CA GLU A 96 5.80 1.23 12.04
C GLU A 96 7.16 0.66 12.46
N LEU A 97 7.95 0.10 11.54
CA LEU A 97 9.29 -0.43 11.81
C LEU A 97 10.38 0.67 11.77
N ARG A 98 11.52 0.42 12.40
CA ARG A 98 12.65 1.36 12.44
C ARG A 98 13.30 1.49 11.06
N PRO A 99 13.85 2.66 10.67
CA PRO A 99 14.54 2.82 9.39
C PRO A 99 15.77 1.90 9.32
N ALA A 100 15.98 1.24 8.18
CA ALA A 100 17.10 0.34 7.99
C ALA A 100 18.11 0.86 6.95
N LEU A 101 19.40 0.72 7.26
CA LEU A 101 20.52 0.88 6.35
C LEU A 101 20.96 -0.51 5.88
N ASP A 102 20.87 -0.75 4.58
CA ASP A 102 21.32 -1.98 3.92
C ASP A 102 22.74 -1.77 3.39
N LEU A 103 23.72 -2.41 4.04
CA LEU A 103 25.15 -2.20 3.81
C LEU A 103 25.84 -3.50 3.39
N GLU A 104 25.99 -3.68 2.07
CA GLU A 104 26.58 -4.90 1.51
C GLU A 104 27.88 -4.66 0.73
N THR A 105 28.24 -3.38 0.53
CA THR A 105 29.46 -2.99 -0.21
C THR A 105 30.23 -1.92 0.55
N GLU A 106 31.53 -1.82 0.30
CA GLU A 106 32.40 -0.78 0.88
C GLU A 106 33.13 0.08 -0.16
N SER A 107 33.02 -0.28 -1.45
CA SER A 107 33.66 0.36 -2.61
C SER A 107 35.08 0.89 -2.37
N GLY A 108 35.95 0.08 -1.76
CA GLY A 108 37.36 0.42 -1.54
C GLY A 108 37.65 1.32 -0.32
N MET A 109 36.64 1.64 0.50
CA MET A 109 36.85 2.30 1.79
C MET A 109 37.67 1.43 2.75
N THR A 110 38.53 2.09 3.54
CA THR A 110 39.12 1.46 4.73
C THR A 110 38.04 1.24 5.81
N PRO A 111 38.25 0.31 6.77
CA PRO A 111 37.33 0.11 7.89
C PRO A 111 36.96 1.40 8.63
N LYS A 112 37.94 2.28 8.86
CA LYS A 112 37.71 3.56 9.55
C LYS A 112 36.81 4.50 8.74
N GLN A 113 36.99 4.56 7.42
CA GLN A 113 36.14 5.38 6.55
C GLN A 113 34.71 4.83 6.50
N LEU A 114 34.56 3.51 6.35
CA LEU A 114 33.25 2.87 6.33
C LEU A 114 32.51 3.07 7.66
N GLN A 115 33.19 2.90 8.79
CA GLN A 115 32.61 3.19 10.12
C GLN A 115 32.15 4.63 10.23
N GLN A 116 32.96 5.60 9.78
CA GLN A 116 32.59 7.00 9.79
C GLN A 116 31.36 7.26 8.90
N TRP A 117 31.32 6.65 7.72
CA TRP A 117 30.20 6.76 6.79
C TRP A 117 28.89 6.26 7.41
N VAL A 118 28.90 5.06 8.00
CA VAL A 118 27.74 4.49 8.71
C VAL A 118 27.32 5.39 9.87
N ASN A 119 28.29 5.89 10.64
CA ASN A 119 28.00 6.79 11.75
C ASN A 119 27.29 8.08 11.30
N ASP A 120 27.69 8.65 10.17
CA ASP A 120 27.12 9.90 9.68
C ASP A 120 25.73 9.69 9.06
N PHE A 121 25.52 8.58 8.33
CA PHE A 121 24.21 8.16 7.86
C PHE A 121 23.23 7.97 9.04
N GLY A 122 23.60 7.13 10.01
CA GLY A 122 22.76 6.78 11.15
C GLY A 122 22.43 7.98 12.03
N LYS A 123 23.40 8.88 12.27
CA LYS A 123 23.14 10.14 13.01
C LYS A 123 22.12 11.02 12.30
N TYR A 124 22.23 11.16 10.97
CA TYR A 124 21.30 11.99 10.21
C TYR A 124 19.89 11.39 10.25
N VAL A 125 19.74 10.09 9.99
CA VAL A 125 18.44 9.41 10.06
C VAL A 125 17.83 9.50 11.45
N LYS A 126 18.62 9.29 12.52
CA LYS A 126 18.15 9.44 13.91
C LYS A 126 17.69 10.86 14.20
N SER A 127 18.40 11.88 13.68
CA SER A 127 18.01 13.28 13.86
C SER A 127 16.69 13.65 13.17
N ARG A 128 16.38 13.00 12.04
CA ARG A 128 15.15 13.22 11.25
C ARG A 128 13.96 12.47 11.82
N THR A 129 14.19 11.25 12.29
CA THR A 129 13.11 10.33 12.69
C THR A 129 12.86 10.28 14.19
N ASN A 130 13.85 10.69 15.00
CA ASN A 130 13.92 10.40 16.43
C ASN A 130 13.86 8.90 16.76
N ARG A 131 14.28 8.05 15.81
CA ARG A 131 14.31 6.59 15.95
C ARG A 131 15.74 6.09 15.82
N VAL A 132 16.08 5.09 16.63
CA VAL A 132 17.29 4.30 16.41
C VAL A 132 17.15 3.56 15.06
N GLY A 133 18.22 3.49 14.28
CA GLY A 133 18.24 2.77 13.01
C GLY A 133 18.52 1.27 13.17
N LEU A 134 18.29 0.52 12.10
CA LEU A 134 18.74 -0.86 11.94
C LEU A 134 19.84 -0.92 10.89
N LEU A 135 20.84 -1.75 11.12
CA LEU A 135 21.93 -2.02 10.18
C LEU A 135 21.77 -3.44 9.65
N TYR A 136 21.40 -3.56 8.37
CA TYR A 136 21.41 -4.82 7.62
C TYR A 136 22.81 -5.09 7.08
N ILE A 137 23.40 -6.19 7.56
CA ILE A 137 24.74 -6.64 7.19
C ILE A 137 24.83 -8.17 7.29
N SER A 138 25.77 -8.77 6.56
CA SER A 138 26.16 -10.17 6.75
C SER A 138 27.45 -10.28 7.58
N PRO A 139 27.72 -11.42 8.26
CA PRO A 139 28.97 -11.58 9.01
C PRO A 139 30.18 -11.67 8.07
N ASN A 140 29.95 -12.17 6.85
CA ASN A 140 30.94 -12.19 5.77
C ASN A 140 31.28 -10.79 5.27
N PHE A 141 30.31 -9.88 5.27
CA PHE A 141 30.57 -8.47 5.01
C PHE A 141 31.35 -7.87 6.17
N ASP A 142 30.88 -7.94 7.41
CA ASP A 142 31.53 -7.27 8.54
C ASP A 142 33.03 -7.60 8.63
N LYS A 143 33.43 -8.85 8.88
CA LYS A 143 34.85 -9.25 9.02
C LYS A 143 35.69 -8.27 9.86
N SER A 144 35.11 -7.74 10.95
CA SER A 144 35.69 -6.70 11.83
C SER A 144 35.83 -5.30 11.22
N LYS A 145 35.27 -5.04 10.04
CA LYS A 145 35.24 -3.71 9.42
C LYS A 145 34.39 -2.74 10.21
N LEU A 146 33.44 -3.20 11.03
CA LEU A 146 32.48 -2.34 11.75
C LEU A 146 32.66 -2.35 13.27
N ALA A 147 33.85 -2.73 13.77
CA ALA A 147 34.09 -2.98 15.19
C ALA A 147 33.97 -1.75 16.13
N ASN A 148 33.97 -0.52 15.60
CA ASN A 148 33.93 0.70 16.40
C ASN A 148 32.88 1.71 15.88
N LEU A 149 31.65 1.25 15.66
CA LEU A 149 30.56 2.18 15.36
C LEU A 149 30.24 3.03 16.60
N ALA A 150 29.96 4.30 16.36
CA ALA A 150 29.57 5.30 17.35
C ALA A 150 28.05 5.56 17.36
N VAL A 151 27.30 4.88 16.49
CA VAL A 151 25.84 4.92 16.43
C VAL A 151 25.24 3.72 17.18
N ASP A 152 24.06 3.94 17.77
CA ASP A 152 23.33 2.92 18.53
C ASP A 152 22.48 2.00 17.65
N GLU A 153 22.84 1.83 16.38
CA GLU A 153 22.08 1.00 15.44
C GLU A 153 21.92 -0.42 15.98
N GLU A 154 20.77 -1.02 15.70
CA GLU A 154 20.47 -2.41 16.04
C GLU A 154 20.74 -3.32 14.82
N LEU A 155 20.87 -4.62 15.04
CA LEU A 155 21.29 -5.54 13.97
C LEU A 155 20.10 -6.17 13.26
N TRP A 156 20.07 -6.04 11.94
CA TRP A 156 19.36 -6.94 11.04
C TRP A 156 20.38 -7.87 10.36
N SER A 157 20.45 -9.12 10.80
CA SER A 157 21.46 -10.07 10.34
C SER A 157 21.05 -10.69 8.99
N ALA A 158 21.96 -10.72 8.01
CA ALA A 158 21.84 -11.52 6.79
C ALA A 158 22.75 -12.75 6.88
N ASP A 159 22.22 -13.88 7.35
CA ASP A 159 23.03 -15.10 7.58
C ASP A 159 22.19 -16.36 7.30
N TRP A 160 22.34 -16.94 6.12
CA TRP A 160 21.46 -18.01 5.64
C TRP A 160 22.00 -19.41 5.93
N GLY A 161 21.11 -20.36 6.20
CA GLY A 161 21.47 -21.78 6.35
C GLY A 161 22.18 -22.12 7.68
N VAL A 162 22.24 -21.20 8.62
CA VAL A 162 22.81 -21.40 9.97
C VAL A 162 21.71 -21.58 11.02
N LYS A 163 22.05 -22.19 12.17
CA LYS A 163 21.12 -22.33 13.31
C LYS A 163 20.99 -21.05 14.12
N SER A 164 22.02 -20.22 14.09
CA SER A 164 22.10 -18.97 14.85
C SER A 164 23.18 -18.08 14.23
N PRO A 165 22.93 -16.78 14.01
CA PRO A 165 23.94 -15.87 13.48
C PRO A 165 25.14 -15.70 14.41
N SER A 166 26.32 -15.46 13.83
CA SER A 166 27.57 -15.23 14.55
C SER A 166 28.60 -14.49 13.69
N GLY A 167 29.66 -13.96 14.29
CA GLY A 167 30.76 -13.34 13.54
C GLY A 167 30.66 -11.83 13.33
N TYR A 168 29.74 -11.16 14.02
CA TYR A 168 29.63 -9.70 14.03
C TYR A 168 30.55 -9.08 15.07
N SER A 169 31.18 -7.96 14.71
CA SER A 169 32.20 -7.29 15.50
C SER A 169 31.63 -6.36 16.56
N ASN A 170 30.49 -5.71 16.28
CA ASN A 170 29.86 -4.75 17.19
C ASN A 170 28.53 -5.23 17.80
N PHE A 171 28.10 -6.44 17.45
CA PHE A 171 26.77 -6.95 17.81
C PHE A 171 26.87 -8.31 18.50
N ASN A 172 26.15 -8.46 19.61
CA ASN A 172 26.03 -9.72 20.35
C ASN A 172 24.61 -10.32 20.32
N LYS A 173 23.66 -9.59 19.74
CA LYS A 173 22.28 -10.00 19.46
C LYS A 173 21.85 -9.41 18.10
N TRP A 174 20.87 -10.05 17.47
CA TRP A 174 20.11 -9.49 16.36
C TRP A 174 18.69 -9.10 16.82
N GLU A 175 18.10 -8.11 16.16
CA GLU A 175 16.71 -7.71 16.31
C GLU A 175 15.86 -8.35 15.20
N PHE A 176 16.40 -8.34 13.98
CA PHE A 176 15.85 -9.01 12.82
C PHE A 176 16.88 -9.96 12.22
N TRP A 177 16.43 -11.04 11.59
CA TRP A 177 17.30 -11.98 10.90
C TRP A 177 16.68 -12.42 9.59
N GLN A 178 17.30 -12.00 8.48
CA GLN A 178 17.05 -12.56 7.16
C GLN A 178 17.74 -13.94 7.09
N HIS A 179 16.93 -14.99 7.18
CA HIS A 179 17.42 -16.36 7.35
C HIS A 179 17.36 -17.18 6.05
N SER A 180 16.76 -16.65 4.99
CA SER A 180 16.76 -17.26 3.66
C SER A 180 16.47 -16.25 2.56
N ASP A 181 17.12 -16.43 1.41
CA ASP A 181 16.87 -15.73 0.13
C ASP A 181 15.97 -16.54 -0.82
N LYS A 182 15.43 -17.68 -0.36
CA LYS A 182 14.73 -18.68 -1.19
C LYS A 182 13.31 -18.96 -0.73
N GLY A 183 12.72 -18.00 -0.02
CA GLY A 183 11.36 -18.11 0.46
C GLY A 183 10.34 -18.22 -0.67
N SER A 184 9.21 -18.82 -0.34
CA SER A 184 8.01 -18.84 -1.16
C SER A 184 6.86 -18.44 -0.25
N VAL A 185 6.27 -17.28 -0.52
CA VAL A 185 5.16 -16.71 0.25
C VAL A 185 3.98 -16.46 -0.69
N LYS A 186 2.77 -16.84 -0.28
CA LYS A 186 1.59 -16.58 -1.11
C LYS A 186 1.43 -15.08 -1.39
N GLY A 187 0.99 -14.77 -2.60
CA GLY A 187 0.87 -13.39 -3.07
C GLY A 187 2.15 -12.81 -3.67
N ILE A 188 3.28 -13.52 -3.63
CA ILE A 188 4.53 -13.11 -4.28
C ILE A 188 4.90 -14.15 -5.33
N SER A 189 5.20 -13.70 -6.55
CA SER A 189 5.69 -14.57 -7.60
C SER A 189 7.19 -14.79 -7.46
N GLY A 190 7.63 -16.05 -7.50
CA GLY A 190 9.04 -16.38 -7.40
C GLY A 190 9.55 -16.37 -5.96
N ARG A 191 10.85 -16.08 -5.80
CA ARG A 191 11.54 -16.12 -4.51
C ARG A 191 11.39 -14.79 -3.78
N VAL A 192 11.31 -14.87 -2.45
CA VAL A 192 11.33 -13.71 -1.56
C VAL A 192 12.24 -13.98 -0.36
N ASP A 193 12.85 -12.94 0.14
CA ASP A 193 13.65 -12.97 1.35
C ASP A 193 12.75 -13.21 2.57
N LEU A 194 13.21 -14.07 3.48
CA LEU A 194 12.48 -14.44 4.69
C LEU A 194 13.18 -13.91 5.92
N ASP A 195 12.42 -13.15 6.69
CA ASP A 195 12.88 -12.53 7.94
C ASP A 195 12.15 -13.08 9.15
N VAL A 196 12.80 -12.92 10.28
CA VAL A 196 12.20 -13.13 11.59
C VAL A 196 12.60 -12.01 12.53
N PHE A 197 11.66 -11.57 13.36
CA PHE A 197 11.93 -10.67 14.48
C PHE A 197 12.24 -11.48 15.74
N ASN A 198 13.15 -11.02 16.59
CA ASN A 198 13.49 -11.72 17.85
C ASN A 198 12.41 -11.51 18.91
N GLY A 199 11.27 -12.17 18.72
CA GLY A 199 10.08 -12.05 19.57
C GLY A 199 8.81 -12.35 18.78
N ASP A 200 7.72 -12.61 19.49
CA ASP A 200 6.40 -12.77 18.90
C ASP A 200 5.81 -11.44 18.38
N LEU A 201 4.60 -11.49 17.83
CA LEU A 201 3.91 -10.30 17.32
C LEU A 201 3.69 -9.23 18.41
N ALA A 202 3.42 -9.63 19.65
CA ALA A 202 3.20 -8.67 20.74
C ALA A 202 4.50 -7.93 21.10
N ALA A 203 5.62 -8.65 21.15
CA ALA A 203 6.94 -8.08 21.31
C ALA A 203 7.30 -7.15 20.15
N LEU A 204 6.99 -7.54 18.91
CA LEU A 204 7.22 -6.70 17.73
C LEU A 204 6.40 -5.40 17.77
N ARG A 205 5.11 -5.46 18.14
CA ARG A 205 4.29 -4.25 18.29
C ARG A 205 4.85 -3.33 19.37
N THR A 206 5.27 -3.89 20.50
CA THR A 206 5.92 -3.13 21.58
C THR A 206 7.21 -2.47 21.09
N TYR A 207 8.01 -3.18 20.31
CA TYR A 207 9.23 -2.66 19.68
C TYR A 207 8.95 -1.49 18.73
N CYS A 208 7.79 -1.50 18.05
CA CYS A 208 7.32 -0.40 17.21
C CYS A 208 6.71 0.78 18.00
N GLY A 209 6.61 0.68 19.33
CA GLY A 209 5.91 1.68 20.16
C GLY A 209 4.37 1.58 20.07
N LEU A 210 3.85 0.48 19.53
CA LEU A 210 2.41 0.22 19.43
C LEU A 210 1.93 -0.58 20.65
N PRO A 211 0.66 -0.42 21.07
CA PRO A 211 0.08 -1.29 22.07
C PRO A 211 0.03 -2.75 21.55
N PRO A 212 0.07 -3.75 22.44
CA PRO A 212 -0.27 -5.13 22.08
C PRO A 212 -1.63 -5.16 21.38
N GLU A 213 -1.78 -6.02 20.38
CA GLU A 213 -3.05 -6.14 19.66
C GLU A 213 -4.18 -6.52 20.64
N PRO A 214 -5.38 -5.94 20.53
CA PRO A 214 -6.53 -6.44 21.28
C PRO A 214 -6.72 -7.93 21.01
N PRO A 215 -7.12 -8.75 22.00
CA PRO A 215 -7.41 -10.15 21.75
C PRO A 215 -8.42 -10.26 20.61
N ALA A 216 -8.16 -11.16 19.66
CA ALA A 216 -9.05 -11.38 18.52
C ALA A 216 -10.51 -11.56 19.01
N PRO A 217 -11.51 -11.03 18.30
CA PRO A 217 -12.91 -11.32 18.60
C PRO A 217 -13.09 -12.83 18.65
N VAL A 218 -13.66 -13.34 19.74
CA VAL A 218 -14.00 -14.76 19.86
C VAL A 218 -14.93 -15.12 18.69
N GLN A 219 -14.44 -15.90 17.73
CA GLN A 219 -15.26 -16.38 16.64
C GLN A 219 -16.43 -17.19 17.22
N PRO A 220 -17.70 -16.90 16.86
CA PRO A 220 -18.79 -17.78 17.24
C PRO A 220 -18.58 -19.17 16.63
N ALA A 221 -18.92 -20.20 17.41
CA ALA A 221 -18.67 -21.60 17.09
C ALA A 221 -19.14 -22.00 15.68
N PRO A 222 -18.43 -22.94 15.00
CA PRO A 222 -18.74 -23.30 13.63
C PRO A 222 -20.11 -23.96 13.51
N HIS A 223 -21.00 -23.36 12.71
CA HIS A 223 -22.23 -24.00 12.29
C HIS A 223 -21.91 -25.18 11.35
N LYS A 224 -22.42 -26.36 11.67
CA LYS A 224 -22.26 -27.60 10.88
C LYS A 224 -22.72 -27.42 9.44
N ALA A 225 -21.90 -27.90 8.51
CA ALA A 225 -22.18 -27.95 7.07
C ALA A 225 -23.33 -28.91 6.71
N PRO A 226 -24.19 -28.57 5.75
CA PRO A 226 -24.99 -29.55 5.00
C PRO A 226 -24.25 -30.06 3.75
N SER A 227 -24.52 -31.33 3.44
CA SER A 227 -23.91 -32.18 2.41
C SER A 227 -24.48 -31.98 0.99
N ALA A 228 -23.61 -32.20 0.00
CA ALA A 228 -23.81 -32.60 -1.42
C ALA A 228 -24.67 -31.74 -2.38
N ALA A 229 -24.07 -31.43 -3.55
CA ALA A 229 -24.68 -30.78 -4.71
C ALA A 229 -25.47 -31.77 -5.60
N PRO A 230 -26.52 -31.30 -6.33
CA PRO A 230 -26.46 -31.26 -7.80
C PRO A 230 -27.28 -30.08 -8.43
N PRO A 231 -27.48 -30.04 -9.77
CA PRO A 231 -26.68 -29.34 -10.77
C PRO A 231 -27.19 -27.92 -11.14
N VAL A 232 -26.36 -27.24 -11.94
CA VAL A 232 -26.43 -25.86 -12.44
C VAL A 232 -27.83 -25.41 -12.93
N HIS A 233 -28.42 -24.39 -12.30
CA HIS A 233 -29.46 -23.52 -12.89
C HIS A 233 -29.41 -22.10 -12.28
N HIS A 234 -29.78 -21.13 -13.13
CA HIS A 234 -29.73 -19.67 -13.00
C HIS A 234 -29.62 -19.04 -11.59
N VAL A 235 -28.66 -18.13 -11.47
CA VAL A 235 -28.51 -17.21 -10.33
C VAL A 235 -29.73 -16.28 -10.26
N THR A 236 -30.67 -16.59 -9.38
CA THR A 236 -31.63 -15.63 -8.83
C THR A 236 -30.93 -14.77 -7.79
N HIS A 237 -30.90 -13.46 -8.03
CA HIS A 237 -30.43 -12.46 -7.08
C HIS A 237 -31.28 -12.48 -5.80
N VAL A 238 -30.63 -12.66 -4.66
CA VAL A 238 -31.19 -12.27 -3.36
C VAL A 238 -31.21 -10.75 -3.32
N GLN A 239 -32.40 -10.13 -3.31
CA GLN A 239 -32.53 -8.68 -3.16
C GLN A 239 -32.24 -8.25 -1.71
N PRO A 240 -31.46 -7.18 -1.49
CA PRO A 240 -31.27 -6.58 -0.17
C PRO A 240 -32.57 -5.91 0.33
N THR A 241 -32.76 -5.87 1.66
CA THR A 241 -33.99 -5.38 2.31
C THR A 241 -34.18 -3.87 2.17
N LYS A 242 -35.46 -3.45 2.10
CA LYS A 242 -35.95 -2.08 1.87
C LYS A 242 -35.48 -1.05 2.91
N ASP A 243 -35.02 -1.50 4.07
CA ASP A 243 -34.63 -0.63 5.19
C ASP A 243 -33.21 -0.04 5.05
N LYS A 244 -32.34 -0.63 4.22
CA LYS A 244 -30.95 -0.16 4.02
C LYS A 244 -30.78 0.77 2.82
N TYR A 245 -31.65 0.66 1.81
CA TYR A 245 -31.58 1.45 0.58
C TYR A 245 -32.99 1.81 0.09
N PRO A 246 -33.49 3.04 0.35
CA PRO A 246 -34.82 3.43 -0.08
C PRO A 246 -34.86 3.55 -1.62
N GLU A 247 -35.94 3.09 -2.24
CA GLU A 247 -36.15 3.31 -3.67
C GLU A 247 -36.39 4.81 -3.92
N LEU A 248 -35.60 5.41 -4.81
CA LEU A 248 -35.74 6.83 -5.18
C LEU A 248 -36.19 6.93 -6.64
N ARG A 249 -37.20 7.76 -6.91
CA ARG A 249 -37.77 7.93 -8.25
C ARG A 249 -38.46 9.29 -8.38
N LEU A 250 -38.80 9.65 -9.61
CA LEU A 250 -39.58 10.87 -9.87
C LEU A 250 -41.02 10.71 -9.36
N GLU A 251 -41.38 11.45 -8.32
CA GLU A 251 -42.74 11.48 -7.76
C GLU A 251 -43.32 12.89 -7.74
N ARG A 252 -44.63 13.04 -7.49
CA ARG A 252 -45.26 14.34 -7.24
C ARG A 252 -46.04 14.30 -5.93
N PRO A 253 -45.68 15.10 -4.90
CA PRO A 253 -44.54 16.02 -4.86
C PRO A 253 -43.19 15.29 -4.95
N TYR A 254 -42.14 15.98 -5.41
CA TYR A 254 -40.82 15.38 -5.57
C TYR A 254 -40.30 14.83 -4.24
N MET A 255 -39.54 13.74 -4.30
CA MET A 255 -38.90 13.17 -3.11
C MET A 255 -37.78 14.10 -2.63
N HIS A 256 -37.66 14.23 -1.30
CA HIS A 256 -36.62 15.02 -0.64
C HIS A 256 -35.93 14.16 0.42
N SER A 257 -34.63 13.90 0.30
CA SER A 257 -33.88 13.19 1.35
C SER A 257 -32.35 13.35 1.21
N ASP A 258 -31.62 13.02 2.28
CA ASP A 258 -30.16 12.94 2.20
C ASP A 258 -29.68 11.77 1.34
N ALA A 259 -30.50 10.72 1.16
CA ALA A 259 -30.22 9.66 0.19
C ALA A 259 -30.22 10.20 -1.25
N VAL A 260 -31.11 11.15 -1.58
CA VAL A 260 -31.08 11.83 -2.89
C VAL A 260 -29.79 12.62 -3.06
N LYS A 261 -29.31 13.33 -2.03
CA LYS A 261 -28.01 14.04 -2.10
C LYS A 261 -26.84 13.09 -2.33
N THR A 262 -26.87 11.91 -1.71
CA THR A 262 -25.88 10.85 -1.91
C THR A 262 -25.85 10.39 -3.36
N VAL A 263 -27.03 10.14 -3.96
CA VAL A 263 -27.13 9.79 -5.38
C VAL A 263 -26.64 10.94 -6.25
N GLN A 264 -27.12 12.17 -6.04
CA GLN A 264 -26.76 13.35 -6.84
C GLN A 264 -25.24 13.58 -6.90
N LYS A 265 -24.52 13.35 -5.80
CA LYS A 265 -23.05 13.43 -5.76
C LYS A 265 -22.37 12.41 -6.66
N VAL A 266 -22.91 11.19 -6.75
CA VAL A 266 -22.31 10.08 -7.49
C VAL A 266 -22.74 10.09 -8.95
N VAL A 267 -23.95 10.49 -9.28
CA VAL A 267 -24.39 10.60 -10.69
C VAL A 267 -24.15 11.98 -11.30
N ASN A 268 -23.43 12.85 -10.57
CA ASN A 268 -23.12 14.24 -10.96
C ASN A 268 -24.36 15.09 -11.34
N ALA A 269 -25.45 14.95 -10.58
CA ALA A 269 -26.68 15.71 -10.79
C ALA A 269 -26.66 17.04 -10.00
N TRP A 270 -26.43 18.16 -10.69
CA TRP A 270 -26.45 19.49 -10.09
C TRP A 270 -27.81 20.21 -10.23
N PRO A 271 -28.25 20.94 -9.19
CA PRO A 271 -27.61 21.11 -7.89
C PRO A 271 -27.76 19.88 -6.97
N ILE A 272 -26.84 19.71 -6.02
CA ILE A 272 -26.95 18.70 -4.95
C ILE A 272 -27.87 19.26 -3.85
N ASP A 273 -29.16 19.28 -4.12
CA ASP A 273 -30.20 19.88 -3.28
C ASP A 273 -31.03 18.86 -2.49
N GLY A 274 -30.87 17.57 -2.79
CA GLY A 274 -31.64 16.48 -2.21
C GLY A 274 -33.02 16.29 -2.81
N VAL A 275 -33.32 16.93 -3.95
CA VAL A 275 -34.59 16.85 -4.66
C VAL A 275 -34.52 15.86 -5.83
N TYR A 276 -35.38 14.84 -5.81
CA TYR A 276 -35.47 13.89 -6.91
C TYR A 276 -36.43 14.40 -8.00
N GLY A 277 -35.97 15.41 -8.75
CA GLY A 277 -36.67 16.02 -9.87
C GLY A 277 -36.14 15.58 -11.25
N PRO A 278 -36.66 16.16 -12.35
CA PRO A 278 -36.31 15.73 -13.72
C PRO A 278 -34.81 15.72 -14.05
N LYS A 279 -34.03 16.63 -13.45
CA LYS A 279 -32.56 16.67 -13.61
C LYS A 279 -31.89 15.45 -12.96
N THR A 280 -32.29 15.10 -11.74
CA THR A 280 -31.81 13.93 -11.02
C THR A 280 -32.22 12.65 -11.74
N THR A 281 -33.46 12.57 -12.24
CA THR A 281 -33.94 11.44 -13.06
C THR A 281 -33.07 11.23 -14.29
N LYS A 282 -32.81 12.29 -15.07
CA LYS A 282 -32.00 12.22 -16.28
C LYS A 282 -30.57 11.74 -15.99
N ALA A 283 -29.96 12.24 -14.92
CA ALA A 283 -28.62 11.82 -14.51
C ALA A 283 -28.57 10.35 -14.04
N VAL A 284 -29.61 9.89 -13.35
CA VAL A 284 -29.73 8.48 -12.96
C VAL A 284 -29.91 7.57 -14.18
N GLU A 285 -30.73 7.98 -15.16
CA GLU A 285 -30.87 7.24 -16.42
C GLU A 285 -29.56 7.15 -17.18
N ASP A 286 -28.78 8.23 -17.25
CA ASP A 286 -27.50 8.25 -17.96
C ASP A 286 -26.46 7.38 -17.24
N PHE A 287 -26.41 7.43 -15.91
CA PHE A 287 -25.61 6.50 -15.11
C PHE A 287 -26.02 5.04 -15.33
N GLN A 288 -27.32 4.73 -15.30
CA GLN A 288 -27.82 3.37 -15.53
C GLN A 288 -27.42 2.81 -16.90
N ASP A 289 -27.52 3.65 -17.94
CA ASP A 289 -27.14 3.32 -19.32
C ASP A 289 -25.64 2.95 -19.41
N HIS A 290 -24.77 3.79 -18.82
CA HIS A 290 -23.33 3.58 -18.76
C HIS A 290 -22.92 2.38 -17.90
N GLN A 291 -23.69 2.05 -16.87
CA GLN A 291 -23.45 0.88 -16.01
C GLN A 291 -24.05 -0.43 -16.60
N HIS A 292 -24.66 -0.35 -17.78
CA HIS A 292 -25.34 -1.47 -18.45
C HIS A 292 -26.39 -2.16 -17.56
N ILE A 293 -27.14 -1.36 -16.80
CA ILE A 293 -28.30 -1.80 -16.02
C ILE A 293 -29.58 -1.19 -16.61
N THR A 294 -30.74 -1.58 -16.09
CA THR A 294 -32.03 -1.07 -16.58
C THR A 294 -32.07 0.45 -16.47
N LYS A 295 -32.30 1.12 -17.62
CA LYS A 295 -32.44 2.58 -17.74
C LYS A 295 -33.90 2.97 -17.53
N ASP A 296 -34.30 3.13 -16.27
CA ASP A 296 -35.67 3.44 -15.86
C ASP A 296 -35.79 4.71 -15.00
N GLY A 297 -34.66 5.35 -14.67
CA GLY A 297 -34.63 6.54 -13.83
C GLY A 297 -35.06 6.26 -12.38
N ILE A 298 -35.01 5.00 -11.93
CA ILE A 298 -35.34 4.56 -10.58
C ILE A 298 -34.07 4.07 -9.88
N VAL A 299 -33.76 4.65 -8.72
CA VAL A 299 -32.68 4.16 -7.85
C VAL A 299 -33.19 2.99 -7.00
N GLY A 300 -33.32 1.83 -7.62
CA GLY A 300 -33.63 0.56 -6.97
C GLY A 300 -32.38 -0.18 -6.48
N PRO A 301 -32.52 -1.43 -6.01
CA PRO A 301 -31.40 -2.22 -5.48
C PRO A 301 -30.19 -2.35 -6.42
N GLN A 302 -30.42 -2.47 -7.73
CA GLN A 302 -29.35 -2.57 -8.73
C GLN A 302 -28.57 -1.25 -8.86
N THR A 303 -29.27 -0.12 -8.95
CA THR A 303 -28.64 1.20 -9.03
C THR A 303 -27.94 1.56 -7.72
N TRP A 304 -28.52 1.25 -6.57
CA TRP A 304 -27.84 1.39 -5.28
C TRP A 304 -26.60 0.53 -5.16
N GLY A 305 -26.64 -0.71 -5.66
CA GLY A 305 -25.45 -1.57 -5.71
C GLY A 305 -24.31 -0.94 -6.51
N ARG A 306 -24.60 -0.32 -7.65
CA ARG A 306 -23.60 0.39 -8.47
C ARG A 306 -23.11 1.68 -7.82
N ILE A 307 -24.01 2.50 -7.27
CA ILE A 307 -23.64 3.73 -6.55
C ILE A 307 -22.76 3.39 -5.34
N HIS A 308 -23.11 2.37 -4.56
CA HIS A 308 -22.31 1.91 -3.43
C HIS A 308 -20.96 1.34 -3.88
N TYR A 309 -20.91 0.65 -5.02
CA TYR A 309 -19.66 0.20 -5.63
C TYR A 309 -18.77 1.38 -6.03
N VAL A 310 -19.30 2.41 -6.68
CA VAL A 310 -18.53 3.63 -7.02
C VAL A 310 -18.07 4.38 -5.77
N GLN A 311 -18.89 4.43 -4.71
CA GLN A 311 -18.52 5.13 -3.47
C GLN A 311 -17.49 4.39 -2.61
N HIS A 312 -17.52 3.07 -2.58
CA HIS A 312 -16.75 2.28 -1.61
C HIS A 312 -15.70 1.35 -2.25
N HIS A 313 -15.79 1.09 -3.56
CA HIS A 313 -14.92 0.12 -4.26
C HIS A 313 -14.13 0.75 -5.43
N MET A 314 -14.58 1.85 -6.02
CA MET A 314 -13.76 2.62 -6.96
C MET A 314 -12.82 3.54 -6.18
N LYS A 315 -11.60 3.03 -5.95
CA LYS A 315 -10.53 3.72 -5.21
C LYS A 315 -10.30 5.12 -5.79
N GLU A 316 -10.02 6.09 -4.92
CA GLU A 316 -9.44 7.36 -5.37
C GLU A 316 -8.13 7.06 -6.10
N ILE A 317 -8.10 7.31 -7.41
CA ILE A 317 -6.90 7.10 -8.21
C ILE A 317 -6.34 8.46 -8.63
N MET A 318 -5.04 8.60 -8.46
CA MET A 318 -4.28 9.82 -8.73
C MET A 318 -2.96 9.45 -9.39
N ILE A 319 -2.11 10.44 -9.65
CA ILE A 319 -0.81 10.18 -10.25
C ILE A 319 -0.02 9.09 -9.49
N GLY A 320 0.55 8.15 -10.23
CA GLY A 320 1.20 6.96 -9.69
C GLY A 320 0.27 5.75 -9.49
N ALA A 321 -1.05 5.92 -9.57
CA ALA A 321 -1.97 4.79 -9.64
C ALA A 321 -1.69 3.97 -10.91
N VAL A 322 -1.82 2.65 -10.81
CA VAL A 322 -1.66 1.75 -11.96
C VAL A 322 -2.74 0.68 -11.96
N GLY A 323 -3.04 0.10 -13.12
CA GLY A 323 -3.92 -1.06 -13.29
C GLY A 323 -5.14 -0.82 -14.17
N GLY A 324 -6.05 -1.79 -14.18
CA GLY A 324 -7.21 -1.82 -15.07
C GLY A 324 -8.13 -0.61 -14.92
N GLU A 325 -8.28 -0.06 -13.71
CA GLU A 325 -9.06 1.16 -13.46
C GLU A 325 -8.42 2.39 -14.10
N VAL A 326 -7.09 2.47 -14.13
CA VAL A 326 -6.35 3.55 -14.78
C VAL A 326 -6.45 3.42 -16.30
N LEU A 327 -6.35 2.21 -16.84
CA LEU A 327 -6.58 1.98 -18.26
C LEU A 327 -8.02 2.29 -18.66
N HIS A 328 -8.99 1.94 -17.80
CA HIS A 328 -10.37 2.32 -17.97
C HIS A 328 -10.52 3.84 -17.98
N LEU A 329 -9.95 4.54 -16.99
CA LEU A 329 -9.88 6.00 -16.93
C LEU A 329 -9.24 6.59 -18.18
N GLN A 330 -8.09 6.10 -18.63
CA GLN A 330 -7.40 6.58 -19.82
C GLN A 330 -8.24 6.37 -21.09
N ARG A 331 -8.98 5.26 -21.19
CA ARG A 331 -9.92 5.03 -22.29
C ARG A 331 -11.09 6.01 -22.25
N VAL A 332 -11.68 6.24 -21.07
CA VAL A 332 -12.81 7.16 -20.89
C VAL A 332 -12.39 8.61 -21.11
N LEU A 333 -11.24 9.04 -20.58
CA LEU A 333 -10.69 10.38 -20.83
C LEU A 333 -10.34 10.62 -22.30
N THR A 334 -9.98 9.57 -23.06
CA THR A 334 -9.80 9.67 -24.51
C THR A 334 -11.12 9.95 -25.22
N PHE A 335 -12.21 9.29 -24.80
CA PHE A 335 -13.55 9.52 -25.34
C PHE A 335 -14.05 10.96 -25.09
N TYR A 336 -13.64 11.57 -23.98
CA TYR A 336 -13.94 12.96 -23.64
C TYR A 336 -12.91 13.98 -24.17
N ASP A 337 -12.12 13.65 -25.20
CA ASP A 337 -11.12 14.53 -25.81
C ASP A 337 -10.10 15.14 -24.82
N CYS A 338 -9.82 14.44 -23.72
CA CYS A 338 -8.90 14.90 -22.68
C CYS A 338 -7.45 14.44 -22.87
N SER A 339 -7.18 13.54 -23.83
CA SER A 339 -5.84 13.09 -24.24
C SER A 339 -4.92 12.67 -23.08
N PRO A 340 -5.20 11.56 -22.38
CA PRO A 340 -4.46 11.13 -21.19
C PRO A 340 -3.06 10.56 -21.47
N GLY A 341 -2.60 10.59 -22.72
CA GLY A 341 -1.37 9.92 -23.13
C GLY A 341 -1.61 8.43 -23.43
N PRO A 342 -0.58 7.59 -23.33
CA PRO A 342 -0.68 6.15 -23.60
C PRO A 342 -1.73 5.48 -22.70
N LYS A 343 -2.41 4.45 -23.22
CA LYS A 343 -3.36 3.59 -22.48
C LYS A 343 -2.60 2.42 -21.88
N ASP A 344 -1.64 2.75 -21.03
CA ASP A 344 -0.60 1.88 -20.51
C ASP A 344 -0.87 1.40 -19.08
N GLU A 345 -2.10 1.61 -18.59
CA GLU A 345 -2.50 1.32 -17.21
C GLU A 345 -1.77 2.19 -16.18
N ILE A 346 -1.04 3.25 -16.57
CA ILE A 346 -0.26 4.10 -15.66
C ILE A 346 -0.83 5.50 -15.58
N PHE A 347 -1.17 5.93 -14.37
CA PHE A 347 -1.67 7.26 -14.12
C PHE A 347 -0.46 8.18 -14.01
N GLY A 348 0.13 8.53 -15.16
CA GLY A 348 1.27 9.43 -15.26
C GLY A 348 0.85 10.91 -15.29
N ILE A 349 1.83 11.78 -15.54
CA ILE A 349 1.61 13.24 -15.66
C ILE A 349 0.60 13.59 -16.76
N HIS A 350 0.58 12.82 -17.86
CA HIS A 350 -0.36 13.02 -18.97
C HIS A 350 -1.78 12.64 -18.58
N THR A 351 -1.96 11.49 -17.92
CA THR A 351 -3.25 11.06 -17.36
C THR A 351 -3.76 12.07 -16.34
N ARG A 352 -2.89 12.59 -15.46
CA ARG A 352 -3.25 13.67 -14.52
C ARG A 352 -3.68 14.95 -15.23
N GLY A 353 -2.93 15.38 -16.24
CA GLY A 353 -3.31 16.55 -17.05
C GLY A 353 -4.68 16.39 -17.71
N ALA A 354 -4.99 15.19 -18.20
CA ALA A 354 -6.29 14.87 -18.77
C ALA A 354 -7.42 14.83 -17.73
N VAL A 355 -7.16 14.33 -16.52
CA VAL A 355 -8.14 14.39 -15.41
C VAL A 355 -8.44 15.84 -15.03
N ILE A 356 -7.42 16.69 -14.91
CA ILE A 356 -7.60 18.13 -14.64
C ILE A 356 -8.43 18.79 -15.74
N LYS A 357 -8.13 18.50 -17.01
CA LYS A 357 -8.89 19.02 -18.16
C LYS A 357 -10.35 18.57 -18.12
N TYR A 358 -10.60 17.30 -17.78
CA TYR A 358 -11.95 16.76 -17.64
C TYR A 358 -12.71 17.40 -16.47
N GLN A 359 -12.09 17.54 -15.30
CA GLN A 359 -12.70 18.18 -14.14
C GLN A 359 -13.11 19.63 -14.43
N HIS A 360 -12.26 20.39 -15.14
CA HIS A 360 -12.59 21.73 -15.61
C HIS A 360 -13.81 21.76 -16.54
N SER A 361 -13.91 20.83 -17.50
CA SER A 361 -15.02 20.81 -18.47
C SER A 361 -16.36 20.41 -17.86
N ARG A 362 -16.33 19.71 -16.71
CA ARG A 362 -17.52 19.24 -15.99
C ARG A 362 -17.84 20.04 -14.73
N HIS A 363 -17.15 21.17 -14.50
CA HIS A 363 -17.32 22.01 -13.31
C HIS A 363 -17.17 21.24 -11.98
N LEU A 364 -16.27 20.26 -11.96
CA LEU A 364 -15.93 19.49 -10.76
C LEU A 364 -14.81 20.20 -9.98
N GLN A 365 -14.53 19.70 -8.76
CA GLN A 365 -13.31 20.05 -8.06
C GLN A 365 -12.10 19.69 -8.93
N VAL A 366 -11.19 20.66 -9.13
CA VAL A 366 -10.03 20.50 -10.01
C VAL A 366 -8.78 20.26 -9.18
N ASP A 367 -8.48 19.00 -8.92
CA ASP A 367 -7.31 18.56 -8.13
C ASP A 367 -6.44 17.52 -8.87
N GLY A 368 -6.92 17.01 -10.00
CA GLY A 368 -6.26 15.95 -10.77
C GLY A 368 -6.37 14.57 -10.11
N ILE A 369 -7.30 14.40 -9.16
CA ILE A 369 -7.61 13.16 -8.47
C ILE A 369 -8.95 12.63 -8.97
N VAL A 370 -9.00 11.35 -9.31
CA VAL A 370 -10.25 10.69 -9.69
C VAL A 370 -10.85 10.06 -8.44
N GLY A 371 -11.55 10.89 -7.66
CA GLY A 371 -12.35 10.47 -6.52
C GLY A 371 -13.82 10.23 -6.86
N PRO A 372 -14.68 9.97 -5.87
CA PRO A 372 -16.06 9.53 -6.09
C PRO A 372 -16.89 10.46 -6.98
N GLN A 373 -16.63 11.78 -6.94
CA GLN A 373 -17.32 12.76 -7.81
C GLN A 373 -16.81 12.69 -9.25
N THR A 374 -15.50 12.58 -9.45
CA THR A 374 -14.90 12.44 -10.79
C THR A 374 -15.27 11.10 -11.40
N TRP A 375 -15.19 10.00 -10.63
CA TRP A 375 -15.66 8.69 -11.06
C TRP A 375 -17.14 8.69 -11.41
N GLY A 376 -17.93 9.29 -10.52
CA GLY A 376 -19.34 9.47 -10.74
C GLY A 376 -19.66 10.14 -12.07
N SER A 377 -19.02 11.28 -12.35
CA SER A 377 -19.17 11.99 -13.61
C SER A 377 -18.63 11.22 -14.82
N LEU A 378 -17.55 10.45 -14.68
CA LEU A 378 -16.98 9.65 -15.78
C LEU A 378 -17.85 8.47 -16.16
N LEU A 379 -18.67 7.99 -15.22
CA LEU A 379 -19.53 6.82 -15.33
C LEU A 379 -21.01 7.19 -15.53
N SER A 380 -21.31 8.48 -15.72
CA SER A 380 -22.62 9.05 -16.03
C SER A 380 -22.55 9.76 -17.37
#